data_AF-A0A6J8CZJ2-F1
#
_entry.id   AF-A0A6J8CZJ2-F1
#
_cell.length_a   1.000
_cell.length_b   1.000
_cell.length_c   1.000
_cell.angle_alpha   90.00
_cell.angle_beta   90.00
_cell.angle_gamma   90.00
#
_symmetry.space_group_name_H-M   'P 1'
#
loop_
_entity.id
_entity.type
_entity.pdbx_description
1 polymer ?
#
loop_
_entity_poly.entity_id
_entity_poly.type
_entity_poly.pdbx_seq_one_letter_code
_entity_poly.pdbx_strand_id
1 'polypeptide(L)'
;MVRKLLEGIKCSRPKENDLRLPITRVMLKSIIFSLVCVCKTRYELSLFKAAFSLAFHGLFRVGELVVTNSLQSHTLQLSDIHILSGLLQVGIPSSKTDQLGKGSNIWIYPQSDLMICPVKLVSIVGDPVNVWIVGSSIVKHAFVTARDRPGGVNLGLGRLNASFWWQGKGGMVVKHVKGQLRTMKKYEDPPHFLVLHVAGNDIGSSKVGFLRNEIKNMIRWIMKEFPNSKLVWSQILTRLKWRHSNDRKAMDLCRYRINNSIAAFIISCGGYYIKHPDIHADQKFFQSDGVHLSSLGNELWLNILQGAMEHFIQKKDCASTFPC
;
A
#
# COMPACT_ATOMS: atom_id res chain seq x y z
N MET A 1 13.95 45.27 -25.25
CA MET A 1 13.30 44.12 -25.92
C MET A 1 14.11 43.59 -27.10
N VAL A 2 14.57 44.45 -28.02
CA VAL A 2 15.36 44.07 -29.22
C VAL A 2 16.68 43.34 -28.90
N ARG A 3 17.43 43.75 -27.87
CA ARG A 3 18.71 43.09 -27.47
C ARG A 3 18.56 41.61 -27.09
N LYS A 4 17.54 41.26 -26.28
CA LYS A 4 17.28 39.87 -25.89
C LYS A 4 16.72 39.03 -27.03
N LEU A 5 15.98 39.65 -27.96
CA LEU A 5 15.52 39.00 -29.19
C LEU A 5 16.71 38.63 -30.09
N LEU A 6 17.67 39.56 -30.24
CA LEU A 6 18.92 39.33 -30.98
C LEU A 6 19.82 38.28 -30.32
N GLU A 7 19.87 38.20 -28.98
CA GLU A 7 20.56 37.12 -28.25
C GLU A 7 19.88 35.75 -28.46
N GLY A 8 18.55 35.69 -28.50
CA GLY A 8 17.80 34.48 -28.83
C GLY A 8 18.06 33.98 -30.25
N ILE A 9 18.16 34.89 -31.22
CA ILE A 9 18.51 34.57 -32.61
C ILE A 9 19.98 34.09 -32.72
N LYS A 10 20.90 34.62 -31.90
CA LYS A 10 22.28 34.09 -31.82
C LYS A 10 22.33 32.65 -31.27
N CYS A 11 21.43 32.28 -30.37
CA CYS A 11 21.27 30.90 -29.89
C CYS A 11 20.61 29.95 -30.92
N SER A 12 20.11 30.48 -32.06
CA SER A 12 19.55 29.66 -33.14
C SER A 12 20.65 29.04 -34.03
N ARG A 13 21.89 29.51 -33.89
CA ARG A 13 23.08 28.78 -34.35
C ARG A 13 23.60 27.97 -33.16
N PRO A 14 23.56 26.63 -33.19
CA PRO A 14 24.17 25.83 -32.13
C PRO A 14 25.64 26.25 -31.99
N LYS A 15 26.13 26.38 -30.76
CA LYS A 15 27.57 26.55 -30.53
C LYS A 15 28.27 25.38 -31.22
N GLU A 16 29.23 25.63 -32.08
CA GLU A 16 29.91 24.62 -32.91
C GLU A 16 30.51 23.44 -32.11
N ASN A 17 30.61 23.56 -30.78
CA ASN A 17 31.20 22.57 -29.88
C ASN A 17 30.21 21.93 -28.87
N ASP A 18 28.90 22.15 -28.94
CA ASP A 18 27.94 21.45 -28.05
C ASP A 18 27.58 20.08 -28.61
N LEU A 19 28.32 19.04 -28.19
CA LEU A 19 28.16 17.66 -28.65
C LEU A 19 27.04 16.89 -27.91
N ARG A 20 26.32 17.53 -26.99
CA ARG A 20 25.31 16.83 -26.18
C ARG A 20 24.10 16.47 -27.04
N LEU A 21 23.77 15.18 -27.06
CA LEU A 21 22.57 14.67 -27.71
C LEU A 21 21.41 14.60 -26.72
N PRO A 22 20.16 14.83 -27.17
CA PRO A 22 19.00 14.68 -26.32
C PRO A 22 18.85 13.21 -25.89
N ILE A 23 18.37 13.01 -24.65
CA ILE A 23 17.96 11.67 -24.20
C ILE A 23 16.82 11.20 -25.10
N THR A 24 16.93 9.98 -25.62
CA THR A 24 15.85 9.36 -26.40
C THR A 24 14.96 8.52 -25.49
N ARG A 25 13.76 8.17 -25.98
CA ARG A 25 12.84 7.27 -25.27
C ARG A 25 13.47 5.91 -24.93
N VAL A 26 14.31 5.38 -25.83
CA VAL A 26 15.04 4.11 -25.63
C VAL A 26 16.07 4.27 -24.53
N MET A 27 16.82 5.39 -24.52
CA MET A 27 17.78 5.68 -23.46
C MET A 27 17.10 5.85 -22.10
N LEU A 28 15.96 6.56 -22.03
CA LEU A 28 15.19 6.69 -20.78
C LEU A 28 14.80 5.33 -20.21
N LYS A 29 14.32 4.40 -21.05
CA LYS A 29 14.02 3.03 -20.62
C LYS A 29 15.24 2.33 -20.04
N SER A 30 16.37 2.39 -20.75
CA SER A 30 17.61 1.76 -20.29
C SER A 30 18.08 2.34 -18.95
N ILE A 31 17.97 3.66 -18.77
CA ILE A 31 18.27 4.34 -17.50
C ILE A 31 17.34 3.84 -16.39
N ILE A 32 16.02 3.86 -16.62
CA ILE A 32 15.01 3.41 -15.65
C ILE A 32 15.18 1.94 -15.26
N PHE A 33 15.56 1.09 -16.21
CA PHE A 33 15.84 -0.33 -15.97
C PHE A 33 17.09 -0.51 -15.11
N SER A 34 18.15 0.27 -15.39
CA SER A 34 19.44 0.19 -14.69
C SER A 34 19.37 0.68 -13.24
N LEU A 35 18.38 1.50 -12.88
CA LEU A 35 18.19 1.99 -11.51
C LEU A 35 18.09 0.87 -10.46
N VAL A 36 17.59 -0.31 -10.84
CA VAL A 36 17.48 -1.46 -9.93
C VAL A 36 18.86 -1.87 -9.37
N CYS A 37 19.93 -1.65 -10.13
CA CYS A 37 21.30 -1.99 -9.74
C CYS A 37 22.03 -0.85 -9.03
N VAL A 38 21.50 0.38 -9.09
CA VAL A 38 22.17 1.60 -8.57
C VAL A 38 21.55 2.07 -7.25
N CYS A 39 20.23 1.98 -7.12
CA CYS A 39 19.52 2.45 -5.93
C CYS A 39 19.70 1.49 -4.75
N LYS A 40 19.86 2.05 -3.55
CA LYS A 40 20.02 1.27 -2.30
C LYS A 40 18.68 0.89 -1.70
N THR A 41 17.66 1.72 -1.91
CA THR A 41 16.32 1.53 -1.34
C THR A 41 15.24 1.49 -2.41
N ARG A 42 14.09 0.88 -2.08
CA ARG A 42 12.91 0.91 -2.96
C ARG A 42 12.36 2.32 -3.14
N TYR A 43 12.50 3.16 -2.11
CA TYR A 43 12.12 4.57 -2.18
C TYR A 43 12.97 5.31 -3.23
N GLU A 44 14.30 5.20 -3.16
CA GLU A 44 15.20 5.79 -4.16
C GLU A 44 14.87 5.29 -5.57
N LEU A 45 14.62 3.99 -5.73
CA LEU A 45 14.25 3.41 -7.01
C LEU A 45 12.97 4.03 -7.57
N SER A 46 11.91 4.13 -6.77
CA SER A 46 10.64 4.74 -7.19
C SER A 46 10.79 6.24 -7.46
N LEU A 47 11.49 6.95 -6.58
CA LEU A 47 11.75 8.38 -6.68
C LEU A 47 12.50 8.70 -7.96
N PHE A 48 13.61 8.02 -8.26
CA PHE A 48 14.39 8.29 -9.46
C PHE A 48 13.67 7.85 -10.74
N LYS A 49 12.88 6.77 -10.71
CA LYS A 49 12.02 6.41 -11.84
C LYS A 49 11.02 7.52 -12.16
N ALA A 50 10.33 8.02 -11.14
CA ALA A 50 9.39 9.10 -11.29
C ALA A 50 10.09 10.38 -11.74
N ALA A 51 11.18 10.78 -11.08
CA ALA A 51 11.93 12.00 -11.41
C ALA A 51 12.47 11.99 -12.84
N PHE A 52 13.08 10.88 -13.31
CA PHE A 52 13.63 10.80 -14.66
C PHE A 52 12.55 10.76 -15.74
N SER A 53 11.47 10.02 -15.50
CA SER A 53 10.31 10.02 -16.39
C SER A 53 9.64 11.39 -16.45
N LEU A 54 9.46 12.03 -15.29
CA LEU A 54 8.89 13.36 -15.18
C LEU A 54 9.77 14.39 -15.89
N ALA A 55 11.09 14.37 -15.67
CA ALA A 55 12.04 15.24 -16.34
C ALA A 55 11.98 15.12 -17.87
N PHE A 56 11.92 13.88 -18.37
CA PHE A 56 11.88 13.62 -19.81
C PHE A 56 10.58 14.11 -20.45
N HIS A 57 9.42 13.79 -19.84
CA HIS A 57 8.12 14.12 -20.42
C HIS A 57 7.66 15.55 -20.14
N GLY A 58 8.08 16.14 -19.04
CA GLY A 58 7.81 17.54 -18.67
C GLY A 58 8.88 18.53 -19.15
N LEU A 59 9.96 18.03 -19.76
CA LEU A 59 11.12 18.83 -20.21
C LEU A 59 11.75 19.66 -19.08
N PHE A 60 11.73 19.12 -17.86
CA PHE A 60 12.25 19.81 -16.69
C PHE A 60 13.77 19.87 -16.69
N ARG A 61 14.29 20.98 -16.18
CA ARG A 61 15.71 21.11 -15.84
C ARG A 61 15.99 20.50 -14.47
N VAL A 62 17.23 20.06 -14.25
CA VAL A 62 17.68 19.51 -12.96
C VAL A 62 17.37 20.45 -11.80
N GLY A 63 17.57 21.77 -11.96
CA GLY A 63 17.29 22.75 -10.91
C GLY A 63 15.81 22.98 -10.60
N GLU A 64 14.89 22.48 -11.44
CA GLU A 64 13.44 22.53 -11.19
C GLU A 64 12.99 21.32 -10.36
N LEU A 65 13.69 20.18 -10.46
CA LEU A 65 13.36 18.92 -9.80
C LEU A 65 14.22 18.58 -8.57
N VAL A 66 15.41 19.14 -8.47
CA VAL A 66 16.42 18.78 -7.45
C VAL A 66 16.88 20.04 -6.72
N VAL A 67 17.08 19.91 -5.40
CA VAL A 67 17.61 20.99 -4.56
C VAL A 67 19.10 21.22 -4.87
N THR A 68 19.48 22.44 -5.26
CA THR A 68 20.86 22.77 -5.68
C THR A 68 21.53 23.87 -4.84
N ASN A 69 21.31 23.89 -3.52
CA ASN A 69 21.94 24.81 -2.52
C ASN A 69 21.28 26.18 -2.27
N SER A 70 20.13 26.51 -2.89
CA SER A 70 19.37 27.74 -2.62
C SER A 70 18.06 27.45 -1.88
N LEU A 71 17.49 28.49 -1.24
CA LEU A 71 16.16 28.49 -0.61
C LEU A 71 15.14 27.72 -1.47
N GLN A 72 14.32 26.91 -0.78
CA GLN A 72 13.35 25.94 -1.35
C GLN A 72 12.27 26.56 -2.28
N SER A 73 12.27 27.88 -2.48
CA SER A 73 11.23 28.63 -3.20
C SER A 73 11.08 28.26 -4.68
N HIS A 74 12.05 27.54 -5.26
CA HIS A 74 12.11 27.28 -6.70
C HIS A 74 12.14 25.79 -7.07
N THR A 75 12.12 24.88 -6.09
CA THR A 75 12.20 23.44 -6.31
C THR A 75 10.82 22.81 -6.20
N LEU A 76 10.47 21.96 -7.17
CA LEU A 76 9.23 21.19 -7.17
C LEU A 76 9.06 20.40 -5.87
N GLN A 77 7.95 20.64 -5.17
CA GLN A 77 7.56 19.88 -3.99
C GLN A 77 6.50 18.84 -4.37
N LEU A 78 6.33 17.82 -3.52
CA LEU A 78 5.27 16.83 -3.70
C LEU A 78 3.87 17.48 -3.66
N SER A 79 3.70 18.57 -2.90
CA SER A 79 2.47 19.35 -2.84
C SER A 79 2.09 20.02 -4.16
N ASP A 80 3.04 20.20 -5.07
CA ASP A 80 2.81 20.83 -6.36
C ASP A 80 2.36 19.80 -7.42
N ILE A 81 2.27 18.52 -7.05
CA ILE A 81 1.95 17.43 -7.95
C ILE A 81 0.56 16.89 -7.63
N HIS A 82 -0.34 16.94 -8.62
CA HIS A 82 -1.70 16.42 -8.48
C HIS A 82 -2.05 15.49 -9.64
N ILE A 83 -2.82 14.44 -9.37
CA ILE A 83 -3.39 13.59 -10.42
C ILE A 83 -4.89 13.84 -10.46
N LEU A 84 -5.36 14.41 -11.56
CA LEU A 84 -6.75 14.81 -11.76
C LEU A 84 -7.27 14.13 -13.01
N SER A 85 -8.33 13.31 -12.87
CA SER A 85 -8.93 12.57 -13.99
C SER A 85 -7.94 11.73 -14.80
N GLY A 86 -6.89 11.19 -14.15
CA GLY A 86 -5.84 10.41 -14.80
C GLY A 86 -4.77 11.23 -15.54
N LEU A 87 -4.82 12.57 -15.43
CA LEU A 87 -3.80 13.49 -15.93
C LEU A 87 -2.93 13.96 -14.78
N LEU A 88 -1.63 14.09 -15.01
CA LEU A 88 -0.70 14.61 -14.02
C LEU A 88 -0.57 16.13 -14.17
N GLN A 89 -1.06 16.87 -13.19
CA GLN A 89 -0.81 18.29 -13.04
C GLN A 89 0.48 18.49 -12.22
N VAL A 90 1.37 19.34 -12.72
CA VAL A 90 2.59 19.73 -12.00
C VAL A 90 2.66 21.24 -11.94
N GLY A 91 2.57 21.80 -10.73
CA GLY A 91 2.81 23.20 -10.45
C GLY A 91 4.31 23.47 -10.42
N ILE A 92 4.76 24.42 -11.23
CA ILE A 92 6.13 24.87 -11.25
C ILE A 92 6.16 26.21 -10.51
N PRO A 93 6.74 26.31 -9.30
CA PRO A 93 6.74 27.54 -8.52
C PRO A 93 7.44 28.70 -9.25
N SER A 94 8.48 28.39 -10.03
CA SER A 94 9.21 29.36 -10.83
C SER A 94 10.01 28.67 -11.92
N SER A 95 10.21 29.31 -13.07
CA SER A 95 11.13 28.86 -14.11
C SER A 95 12.11 29.96 -14.50
N LYS A 96 13.24 29.61 -15.12
CA LYS A 96 14.20 30.63 -15.62
C LYS A 96 13.59 31.59 -16.65
N THR A 97 12.49 31.19 -17.28
CA THR A 97 11.73 31.99 -18.25
C THR A 97 10.61 32.80 -17.60
N ASP A 98 10.29 32.53 -16.33
CA ASP A 98 9.27 33.23 -15.56
C ASP A 98 9.89 34.46 -14.87
N GLN A 99 10.04 35.53 -15.65
CA GLN A 99 10.59 36.81 -15.18
C GLN A 99 9.71 37.51 -14.12
N LEU A 100 8.46 37.05 -13.93
CA LEU A 100 7.48 37.65 -13.03
C LEU A 100 7.22 36.80 -11.77
N GLY A 101 7.80 35.60 -11.66
CA GLY A 101 7.68 34.72 -10.49
C GLY A 101 6.26 34.24 -10.21
N LYS A 102 5.41 34.12 -11.24
CA LYS A 102 4.02 33.67 -11.09
C LYS A 102 3.87 32.14 -11.02
N GLY A 103 4.89 31.42 -11.46
CA GLY A 103 4.82 29.97 -11.65
C GLY A 103 3.93 29.57 -12.84
N SER A 104 3.84 28.26 -13.08
CA SER A 104 3.02 27.70 -14.16
C SER A 104 2.58 26.28 -13.85
N ASN A 105 1.35 25.92 -14.23
CA ASN A 105 0.89 24.53 -14.18
C ASN A 105 1.13 23.87 -15.54
N ILE A 106 1.77 22.71 -15.53
CA ILE A 106 1.86 21.84 -16.71
C ILE A 106 0.98 20.61 -16.53
N TRP A 107 0.47 20.10 -17.64
CA TRP A 107 -0.36 18.90 -17.67
C TRP A 107 0.33 17.83 -18.51
N ILE A 108 0.57 16.68 -17.90
CA ILE A 108 1.23 15.55 -18.53
C ILE A 108 0.23 14.41 -18.70
N TYR A 109 0.08 13.99 -19.94
CA TYR A 109 -0.81 12.90 -20.33
C TYR A 109 -0.17 11.53 -20.10
N PRO A 110 -0.98 10.52 -19.73
CA PRO A 110 -0.50 9.15 -19.59
C PRO A 110 0.07 8.64 -20.92
N GLN A 111 1.20 7.95 -20.84
CA GLN A 111 1.89 7.35 -21.98
C GLN A 111 1.51 5.88 -22.10
N SER A 112 1.43 5.37 -23.33
CA SER A 112 1.15 3.96 -23.62
C SER A 112 2.18 3.01 -23.01
N ASP A 113 3.40 3.49 -22.81
CA ASP A 113 4.50 2.72 -22.29
C ASP A 113 4.65 2.92 -20.79
N LEU A 114 4.07 1.98 -20.05
CA LEU A 114 3.96 2.04 -18.60
C LEU A 114 5.32 2.02 -17.88
N MET A 115 6.40 1.56 -18.53
CA MET A 115 7.74 1.54 -17.93
C MET A 115 8.34 2.92 -17.75
N ILE A 116 7.92 3.88 -18.56
CA ILE A 116 8.43 5.25 -18.54
C ILE A 116 7.30 6.28 -18.39
N CYS A 117 6.08 5.84 -18.12
CA CYS A 117 4.92 6.71 -18.02
C CYS A 117 4.99 7.55 -16.74
N PRO A 118 5.07 8.89 -16.82
CA PRO A 118 5.26 9.76 -15.66
C PRO A 118 4.05 9.72 -14.74
N VAL A 119 2.83 9.73 -15.30
CA VAL A 119 1.59 9.60 -14.52
C VAL A 119 1.62 8.34 -13.65
N LYS A 120 2.02 7.20 -14.23
CA LYS A 120 2.09 5.93 -13.50
C LYS A 120 3.21 5.91 -12.47
N LEU A 121 4.40 6.37 -12.83
CA LEU A 121 5.57 6.32 -11.96
C LEU A 121 5.46 7.30 -10.78
N VAL A 122 4.91 8.48 -11.01
CA VAL A 122 4.62 9.47 -9.95
C VAL A 122 3.52 8.96 -9.02
N SER A 123 2.50 8.25 -9.54
CA SER A 123 1.49 7.59 -8.68
C SER A 123 2.10 6.57 -7.73
N ILE A 124 3.19 5.90 -8.14
CA ILE A 124 3.90 4.90 -7.31
C ILE A 124 4.76 5.59 -6.23
N VAL A 125 5.09 6.87 -6.41
CA VAL A 125 5.71 7.73 -5.37
C VAL A 125 4.66 8.30 -4.41
N GLY A 126 3.36 8.03 -4.62
CA GLY A 126 2.30 8.37 -3.69
C GLY A 126 2.53 7.80 -2.29
N ASP A 127 1.89 8.41 -1.28
CA ASP A 127 2.20 8.18 0.14
C ASP A 127 2.35 6.69 0.51
N PRO A 128 3.41 6.32 1.25
CA PRO A 128 3.65 4.94 1.62
C PRO A 128 2.46 4.34 2.38
N VAL A 129 1.97 3.20 1.90
CA VAL A 129 0.82 2.53 2.50
C VAL A 129 1.29 1.50 3.52
N ASN A 130 1.41 1.93 4.77
CA ASN A 130 1.72 1.03 5.89
C ASN A 130 0.51 0.18 6.27
N VAL A 131 0.70 -1.14 6.31
CA VAL A 131 -0.30 -2.13 6.69
C VAL A 131 0.21 -2.94 7.89
N TRP A 132 -0.59 -3.03 8.94
CA TRP A 132 -0.30 -3.94 10.05
C TRP A 132 -1.18 -5.18 9.93
N ILE A 133 -0.58 -6.37 10.09
CA ILE A 133 -1.32 -7.64 10.16
C ILE A 133 -1.11 -8.23 11.54
N VAL A 134 -2.19 -8.31 12.31
CA VAL A 134 -2.16 -8.81 13.69
C VAL A 134 -3.04 -10.03 13.82
N GLY A 135 -2.52 -11.07 14.47
CA GLY A 135 -3.33 -12.26 14.72
C GLY A 135 -2.64 -13.38 15.47
N SER A 136 -3.25 -14.55 15.37
CA SER A 136 -2.81 -15.75 16.08
C SER A 136 -1.66 -16.48 15.39
N SER A 137 -1.50 -17.78 15.69
CA SER A 137 -0.53 -18.65 15.01
C SER A 137 -0.75 -18.71 13.50
N ILE A 138 -1.98 -18.56 13.00
CA ILE A 138 -2.25 -18.50 11.55
C ILE A 138 -1.45 -17.37 10.89
N VAL A 139 -1.46 -16.17 11.47
CA VAL A 139 -0.67 -15.03 10.96
C VAL A 139 0.83 -15.30 11.09
N LYS A 140 1.26 -15.96 12.16
CA LYS A 140 2.66 -16.35 12.37
C LYS A 140 3.15 -17.28 11.25
N HIS A 141 2.38 -18.32 10.91
CA HIS A 141 2.74 -19.26 9.84
C HIS A 141 2.61 -18.64 8.44
N ALA A 142 1.59 -17.80 8.24
CA ALA A 142 1.43 -17.04 7.00
C ALA A 142 2.61 -16.11 6.75
N PHE A 143 3.15 -15.43 7.78
CA PHE A 143 4.36 -14.61 7.65
C PHE A 143 5.57 -15.42 7.18
N VAL A 144 5.80 -16.60 7.77
CA VAL A 144 6.91 -17.48 7.37
C VAL A 144 6.76 -17.89 5.91
N THR A 145 5.55 -18.29 5.51
CA THR A 145 5.25 -18.65 4.11
C THR A 145 5.40 -17.44 3.17
N ALA A 146 4.96 -16.26 3.60
CA ALA A 146 5.07 -15.02 2.84
C ALA A 146 6.52 -14.61 2.58
N ARG A 147 7.42 -14.85 3.53
CA ARG A 147 8.85 -14.56 3.39
C ARG A 147 9.49 -15.34 2.24
N ASP A 148 9.08 -16.58 2.06
CA ASP A 148 9.75 -17.53 1.17
C ASP A 148 9.11 -17.60 -0.24
N ARG A 149 7.94 -16.97 -0.44
CA ARG A 149 7.24 -16.92 -1.74
C ARG A 149 7.58 -15.68 -2.58
N PRO A 150 7.35 -15.72 -3.91
CA PRO A 150 7.41 -14.53 -4.77
C PRO A 150 6.52 -13.40 -4.24
N GLY A 151 7.06 -12.18 -4.25
CA GLY A 151 6.42 -11.00 -3.65
C GLY A 151 6.82 -10.74 -2.19
N GLY A 152 7.36 -11.76 -1.51
CA GLY A 152 7.89 -11.66 -0.16
C GLY A 152 6.85 -11.23 0.88
N VAL A 153 7.34 -10.74 2.01
CA VAL A 153 6.51 -10.29 3.15
C VAL A 153 5.56 -9.12 2.82
N ASN A 154 5.78 -8.43 1.70
CA ASN A 154 4.91 -7.37 1.20
C ASN A 154 3.91 -7.85 0.14
N LEU A 155 3.79 -9.16 -0.06
CA LEU A 155 2.81 -9.80 -0.95
C LEU A 155 2.86 -9.30 -2.40
N GLY A 156 4.03 -8.85 -2.87
CA GLY A 156 4.17 -8.24 -4.20
C GLY A 156 3.48 -6.87 -4.35
N LEU A 157 2.93 -6.31 -3.27
CA LEU A 157 2.24 -5.01 -3.26
C LEU A 157 3.17 -3.82 -3.00
N GLY A 158 4.49 -4.06 -2.92
CA GLY A 158 5.48 -2.98 -2.93
C GLY A 158 5.41 -2.09 -4.17
N ARG A 159 4.84 -2.59 -5.29
CA ARG A 159 4.55 -1.79 -6.50
C ARG A 159 3.45 -0.74 -6.30
N LEU A 160 2.69 -0.82 -5.21
CA LEU A 160 1.67 0.14 -4.77
C LEU A 160 2.18 0.96 -3.57
N ASN A 161 3.51 1.03 -3.39
CA ASN A 161 4.17 1.63 -2.23
C ASN A 161 3.67 1.08 -0.87
N ALA A 162 3.19 -0.17 -0.84
CA ALA A 162 2.66 -0.79 0.37
C ALA A 162 3.73 -1.58 1.12
N SER A 163 3.78 -1.39 2.45
CA SER A 163 4.66 -2.10 3.37
C SER A 163 3.81 -2.85 4.42
N PHE A 164 4.24 -4.05 4.79
CA PHE A 164 3.47 -4.93 5.66
C PHE A 164 4.27 -5.29 6.92
N TRP A 165 3.70 -4.98 8.08
CA TRP A 165 4.23 -5.39 9.37
C TRP A 165 3.38 -6.49 10.01
N TRP A 166 3.99 -7.66 10.19
CA TRP A 166 3.34 -8.87 10.67
C TRP A 166 3.56 -9.08 12.17
N GLN A 167 2.49 -9.28 12.92
CA GLN A 167 2.51 -9.59 14.35
C GLN A 167 1.57 -10.77 14.65
N GLY A 168 2.09 -11.99 14.42
CA GLY A 168 1.43 -13.25 14.73
C GLY A 168 1.92 -13.85 16.05
N LYS A 169 1.02 -14.03 17.04
CA LYS A 169 1.34 -14.64 18.34
C LYS A 169 0.54 -15.92 18.57
N GLY A 170 1.22 -17.01 18.90
CA GLY A 170 0.57 -18.29 19.23
C GLY A 170 -0.48 -18.14 20.35
N GLY A 171 -1.64 -18.77 20.18
CA GLY A 171 -2.72 -18.72 21.17
C GLY A 171 -3.38 -17.34 21.35
N MET A 172 -3.13 -16.37 20.46
CA MET A 172 -3.78 -15.07 20.57
C MET A 172 -5.31 -15.21 20.55
N VAL A 173 -5.94 -14.52 21.50
CA VAL A 173 -7.38 -14.41 21.72
C VAL A 173 -7.76 -12.93 21.72
N VAL A 174 -9.06 -12.62 21.62
CA VAL A 174 -9.56 -11.23 21.49
C VAL A 174 -9.01 -10.30 22.57
N LYS A 175 -8.93 -10.76 23.84
CA LYS A 175 -8.43 -9.97 24.96
C LYS A 175 -6.98 -9.49 24.82
N HIS A 176 -6.14 -10.17 24.02
CA HIS A 176 -4.73 -9.82 23.84
C HIS A 176 -4.50 -8.71 22.81
N VAL A 177 -5.48 -8.44 21.93
CA VAL A 177 -5.31 -7.55 20.78
C VAL A 177 -4.98 -6.12 21.21
N LYS A 178 -5.70 -5.58 22.21
CA LYS A 178 -5.48 -4.21 22.69
C LYS A 178 -4.06 -4.00 23.20
N GLY A 179 -3.53 -4.96 23.98
CA GLY A 179 -2.17 -4.93 24.50
C GLY A 179 -1.14 -4.97 23.37
N GLN A 180 -1.33 -5.85 22.38
CA GLN A 180 -0.44 -5.95 21.22
C GLN A 180 -0.40 -4.64 20.44
N LEU A 181 -1.56 -4.05 20.12
CA LEU A 181 -1.64 -2.81 19.34
C LEU A 181 -1.02 -1.62 20.08
N ARG A 182 -1.21 -1.54 21.41
CA ARG A 182 -0.53 -0.54 22.24
C ARG A 182 0.99 -0.68 22.17
N THR A 183 1.50 -1.90 22.17
CA THR A 183 2.95 -2.14 22.02
C THR A 183 3.43 -1.72 20.64
N MET A 184 2.73 -2.10 19.56
CA MET A 184 3.13 -1.74 18.20
C MET A 184 3.17 -0.22 17.98
N LYS A 185 2.20 0.52 18.52
CA LYS A 185 2.12 1.99 18.46
C LYS A 185 3.28 2.71 19.16
N LYS A 186 4.12 2.01 19.96
CA LYS A 186 5.34 2.57 20.54
C LYS A 186 6.51 2.60 19.56
N TYR A 187 6.46 1.79 18.50
CA TYR A 187 7.58 1.62 17.58
C TYR A 187 7.31 2.23 16.20
N GLU A 188 6.04 2.31 15.79
CA GLU A 188 5.63 2.81 14.49
C GLU A 188 4.36 3.63 14.59
N ASP A 189 4.18 4.54 13.63
CA ASP A 189 2.96 5.31 13.47
C ASP A 189 1.76 4.43 13.12
N PRO A 190 0.53 4.84 13.49
CA PRO A 190 -0.70 4.16 13.08
C PRO A 190 -0.72 3.80 11.59
N PRO A 191 -1.09 2.56 11.24
CA PRO A 191 -1.08 2.12 9.84
C PRO A 191 -2.24 2.73 9.06
N HIS A 192 -2.15 2.73 7.75
CA HIS A 192 -3.30 3.03 6.88
C HIS A 192 -4.34 1.92 6.96
N PHE A 193 -3.90 0.66 7.01
CA PHE A 193 -4.76 -0.50 7.16
C PHE A 193 -4.31 -1.36 8.34
N LEU A 194 -5.27 -1.76 9.17
CA LEU A 194 -5.04 -2.72 10.25
C LEU A 194 -5.83 -3.99 9.95
N VAL A 195 -5.14 -5.06 9.55
CA VAL A 195 -5.72 -6.38 9.32
C VAL A 195 -5.71 -7.17 10.61
N LEU A 196 -6.87 -7.67 11.03
CA LEU A 196 -7.02 -8.54 12.19
C LEU A 196 -7.45 -9.94 11.78
N HIS A 197 -6.71 -10.94 12.24
CA HIS A 197 -7.09 -12.36 12.15
C HIS A 197 -7.01 -13.03 13.54
N VAL A 198 -8.10 -12.95 14.29
CA VAL A 198 -8.19 -13.37 15.71
C VAL A 198 -9.53 -14.07 15.97
N ALA A 199 -9.87 -14.36 17.22
CA ALA A 199 -11.12 -14.96 17.71
C ALA A 199 -11.32 -16.46 17.45
N GLY A 200 -10.57 -17.08 16.53
CA GLY A 200 -10.67 -18.54 16.33
C GLY A 200 -10.36 -19.37 17.58
N ASN A 201 -9.50 -18.86 18.46
CA ASN A 201 -9.16 -19.52 19.74
C ASN A 201 -10.18 -19.28 20.85
N ASP A 202 -11.10 -18.33 20.66
CA ASP A 202 -12.14 -17.98 21.63
C ASP A 202 -13.44 -18.77 21.38
N ILE A 203 -13.62 -19.37 20.20
CA ILE A 203 -14.83 -20.14 19.90
C ILE A 203 -14.89 -21.38 20.79
N GLY A 204 -16.03 -21.52 21.49
CA GLY A 204 -16.33 -22.63 22.40
C GLY A 204 -15.87 -22.41 23.85
N SER A 205 -15.08 -21.36 24.12
CA SER A 205 -14.71 -21.02 25.50
C SER A 205 -15.80 -20.21 26.23
N SER A 206 -16.68 -19.55 25.48
CA SER A 206 -17.79 -18.75 26.01
C SER A 206 -19.00 -18.77 25.06
N LYS A 207 -20.14 -18.24 25.53
CA LYS A 207 -21.34 -18.10 24.70
C LYS A 207 -21.07 -17.20 23.50
N VAL A 208 -21.52 -17.61 22.32
CA VAL A 208 -21.30 -16.88 21.04
C VAL A 208 -21.73 -15.40 21.10
N GLY A 209 -22.81 -15.10 21.82
CA GLY A 209 -23.30 -13.72 22.01
C GLY A 209 -22.34 -12.84 22.80
N PHE A 210 -21.67 -13.42 23.81
CA PHE A 210 -20.68 -12.73 24.64
C PHE A 210 -19.43 -12.42 23.83
N LEU A 211 -18.83 -13.45 23.19
CA LEU A 211 -17.65 -13.27 22.33
C LEU A 211 -17.88 -12.25 21.22
N ARG A 212 -19.07 -12.28 20.59
CA ARG A 212 -19.46 -11.27 19.60
C ARG A 212 -19.42 -9.86 20.18
N ASN A 213 -19.93 -9.66 21.40
CA ASN A 213 -19.90 -8.35 22.04
C ASN A 213 -18.47 -7.92 22.39
N GLU A 214 -17.63 -8.84 22.86
CA GLU A 214 -16.21 -8.57 23.11
C GLU A 214 -15.47 -8.12 21.84
N ILE A 215 -15.68 -8.81 20.72
CA ILE A 215 -15.09 -8.43 19.43
C ILE A 215 -15.59 -7.03 19.00
N LYS A 216 -16.89 -6.75 19.11
CA LYS A 216 -17.43 -5.41 18.79
C LYS A 216 -16.84 -4.32 19.68
N ASN A 217 -16.68 -4.58 20.98
CA ASN A 217 -16.07 -3.64 21.92
C ASN A 217 -14.57 -3.42 21.64
N MET A 218 -13.86 -4.47 21.22
CA MET A 218 -12.49 -4.35 20.73
C MET A 218 -12.43 -3.47 19.48
N ILE A 219 -13.31 -3.69 18.49
CA ILE A 219 -13.37 -2.90 17.25
C ILE A 219 -13.63 -1.43 17.57
N ARG A 220 -14.62 -1.11 18.41
CA ARG A 220 -14.91 0.28 18.83
C ARG A 220 -13.70 0.93 19.48
N TRP A 221 -12.99 0.19 20.33
CA TRP A 221 -11.76 0.69 20.94
C TRP A 221 -10.67 0.96 19.90
N ILE A 222 -10.47 0.06 18.93
CA ILE A 222 -9.50 0.24 17.84
C ILE A 222 -9.82 1.50 17.04
N MET A 223 -11.08 1.71 16.65
CA MET A 223 -11.48 2.90 15.90
C MET A 223 -11.19 4.20 16.66
N LYS A 224 -11.32 4.19 17.99
CA LYS A 224 -10.98 5.35 18.82
C LYS A 224 -9.47 5.59 18.88
N GLU A 225 -8.67 4.54 18.95
CA GLU A 225 -7.20 4.62 19.14
C GLU A 225 -6.42 4.80 17.84
N PHE A 226 -7.03 4.40 16.72
CA PHE A 226 -6.49 4.41 15.36
C PHE A 226 -7.51 5.08 14.42
N PRO A 227 -7.86 6.36 14.64
CA PRO A 227 -8.96 7.03 13.93
C PRO A 227 -8.74 7.14 12.42
N ASN A 228 -7.48 7.18 11.98
CA ASN A 228 -7.12 7.29 10.56
C ASN A 228 -6.86 5.93 9.90
N SER A 229 -6.90 4.84 10.66
CA SER A 229 -6.66 3.50 10.14
C SER A 229 -7.97 2.85 9.68
N LYS A 230 -7.96 2.25 8.50
CA LYS A 230 -9.06 1.38 8.05
C LYS A 230 -8.89 -0.02 8.61
N LEU A 231 -9.86 -0.45 9.42
CA LEU A 231 -9.87 -1.80 9.98
C LEU A 231 -10.29 -2.83 8.92
N VAL A 232 -9.54 -3.92 8.81
CA VAL A 232 -9.81 -5.04 7.92
C VAL A 232 -9.96 -6.32 8.74
N TRP A 233 -11.13 -6.94 8.72
CA TRP A 233 -11.38 -8.21 9.42
C TRP A 233 -11.18 -9.41 8.52
N SER A 234 -10.09 -10.13 8.74
CA SER A 234 -9.88 -11.44 8.12
C SER A 234 -10.71 -12.47 8.86
N GLN A 235 -11.79 -12.93 8.22
CA GLN A 235 -12.78 -13.80 8.85
C GLN A 235 -12.15 -15.05 9.47
N ILE A 236 -12.75 -15.50 10.58
CA ILE A 236 -12.33 -16.70 11.29
C ILE A 236 -12.45 -17.90 10.34
N LEU A 237 -11.36 -18.64 10.16
CA LEU A 237 -11.29 -19.84 9.34
C LEU A 237 -12.07 -20.99 9.96
N THR A 238 -12.59 -21.88 9.13
CA THR A 238 -13.06 -23.20 9.59
C THR A 238 -11.88 -24.02 10.13
N ARG A 239 -12.19 -25.09 10.86
CA ARG A 239 -11.20 -26.02 11.44
C ARG A 239 -11.73 -27.44 11.37
N LEU A 240 -10.81 -28.40 11.23
CA LEU A 240 -11.13 -29.81 11.37
C LEU A 240 -11.28 -30.21 12.84
N LYS A 241 -10.52 -29.57 13.74
CA LYS A 241 -10.58 -29.80 15.18
C LYS A 241 -10.82 -28.49 15.93
N TRP A 242 -11.68 -28.55 16.94
CA TRP A 242 -11.95 -27.43 17.84
C TRP A 242 -11.56 -27.83 19.26
N ARG A 243 -10.92 -26.91 20.01
CA ARG A 243 -10.38 -27.21 21.35
C ARG A 243 -11.45 -27.57 22.37
N HIS A 244 -12.62 -26.93 22.29
CA HIS A 244 -13.64 -26.97 23.34
C HIS A 244 -14.87 -27.81 22.98
N SER A 245 -14.88 -28.48 21.83
CA SER A 245 -16.01 -29.30 21.39
C SER A 245 -15.60 -30.28 20.30
N ASN A 246 -16.16 -31.49 20.36
CA ASN A 246 -16.09 -32.49 19.29
C ASN A 246 -17.19 -32.29 18.23
N ASP A 247 -18.22 -31.48 18.51
CA ASP A 247 -19.26 -31.14 17.54
C ASP A 247 -18.77 -30.03 16.61
N ARG A 248 -18.08 -30.46 15.55
CA ARG A 248 -17.56 -29.57 14.52
C ARG A 248 -18.65 -28.75 13.83
N LYS A 249 -19.84 -29.32 13.62
CA LYS A 249 -20.94 -28.63 12.92
C LYS A 249 -21.46 -27.46 13.76
N ALA A 250 -21.68 -27.68 15.06
CA ALA A 250 -22.08 -26.61 15.98
C ALA A 250 -21.02 -25.51 16.09
N MET A 251 -19.73 -25.89 16.12
CA MET A 251 -18.63 -24.93 16.20
C MET A 251 -18.50 -24.09 14.92
N ASP A 252 -18.65 -24.69 13.75
CA ASP A 252 -18.67 -23.95 12.48
C ASP A 252 -19.91 -23.05 12.35
N LEU A 253 -21.06 -23.45 12.91
CA LEU A 253 -22.24 -22.59 13.00
C LEU A 253 -21.98 -21.37 13.89
N CYS A 254 -21.31 -21.56 15.04
CA CYS A 254 -20.87 -20.45 15.90
C CYS A 254 -19.91 -19.51 15.15
N ARG A 255 -18.90 -20.06 14.48
CA ARG A 255 -17.96 -19.29 13.63
C ARG A 255 -18.69 -18.48 12.57
N TYR A 256 -19.62 -19.10 11.85
CA TYR A 256 -20.42 -18.45 10.81
C TYR A 256 -21.24 -17.28 11.37
N ARG A 257 -21.92 -17.48 12.51
CA ARG A 257 -22.69 -16.43 13.19
C ARG A 257 -21.82 -15.26 13.63
N ILE A 258 -20.62 -15.52 14.15
CA ILE A 258 -19.65 -14.47 14.51
C ILE A 258 -19.22 -13.72 13.25
N ASN A 259 -18.72 -14.43 12.25
CA ASN A 259 -18.20 -13.82 11.01
C ASN A 259 -19.24 -12.93 10.35
N ASN A 260 -20.49 -13.39 10.21
CA ASN A 260 -21.56 -12.57 9.61
C ASN A 260 -21.87 -11.32 10.44
N SER A 261 -21.97 -11.46 11.76
CA SER A 261 -22.30 -10.30 12.61
C SER A 261 -21.17 -9.27 12.67
N ILE A 262 -19.91 -9.71 12.67
CA ILE A 262 -18.75 -8.83 12.69
C ILE A 262 -18.50 -8.19 11.32
N ALA A 263 -18.72 -8.92 10.23
CA ALA A 263 -18.65 -8.36 8.89
C ALA A 263 -19.64 -7.19 8.72
N ALA A 264 -20.92 -7.40 9.08
CA ALA A 264 -21.92 -6.33 9.03
C ALA A 264 -21.52 -5.13 9.91
N PHE A 265 -21.01 -5.38 11.11
CA PHE A 265 -20.58 -4.32 12.02
C PHE A 265 -19.39 -3.52 11.48
N ILE A 266 -18.37 -4.18 10.94
CA ILE A 266 -17.20 -3.48 10.41
C ILE A 266 -17.54 -2.64 9.18
N ILE A 267 -18.41 -3.14 8.30
CA ILE A 267 -18.92 -2.33 7.19
C ILE A 267 -19.64 -1.08 7.71
N SER A 268 -20.49 -1.21 8.74
CA SER A 268 -21.16 -0.05 9.36
C SER A 268 -20.20 0.96 9.99
N CYS A 269 -18.97 0.55 10.28
CA CYS A 269 -17.90 1.40 10.79
C CYS A 269 -16.94 1.92 9.71
N GLY A 270 -17.25 1.70 8.42
CA GLY A 270 -16.42 2.14 7.30
C GLY A 270 -15.10 1.35 7.12
N GLY A 271 -15.03 0.13 7.67
CA GLY A 271 -13.92 -0.81 7.46
C GLY A 271 -14.23 -1.87 6.39
N TYR A 272 -13.38 -2.89 6.31
CA TYR A 272 -13.45 -3.97 5.31
C TYR A 272 -13.42 -5.34 5.97
N TYR A 273 -13.82 -6.39 5.25
CA TYR A 273 -13.61 -7.76 5.69
C TYR A 273 -13.14 -8.64 4.53
N ILE A 274 -12.42 -9.70 4.87
CA ILE A 274 -11.91 -10.70 3.93
C ILE A 274 -12.59 -12.03 4.24
N LYS A 275 -13.25 -12.61 3.24
CA LYS A 275 -13.78 -13.99 3.28
C LYS A 275 -12.74 -14.95 2.75
N HIS A 276 -12.81 -16.20 3.21
CA HIS A 276 -11.94 -17.30 2.76
C HIS A 276 -12.77 -18.46 2.21
N PRO A 277 -13.51 -18.26 1.09
CA PRO A 277 -14.44 -19.27 0.58
C PRO A 277 -13.71 -20.54 0.11
N ASP A 278 -12.48 -20.40 -0.37
CA ASP A 278 -11.69 -21.50 -0.94
C ASP A 278 -11.04 -22.38 0.14
N ILE A 279 -11.06 -21.96 1.40
CA ILE A 279 -10.50 -22.70 2.53
C ILE A 279 -11.65 -23.30 3.36
N HIS A 280 -12.11 -24.47 2.94
CA HIS A 280 -13.14 -25.26 3.63
C HIS A 280 -12.53 -26.37 4.49
N ALA A 281 -13.35 -27.05 5.30
CA ALA A 281 -12.93 -28.09 6.23
C ALA A 281 -12.52 -29.39 5.50
N ASP A 282 -11.36 -29.36 4.85
CA ASP A 282 -10.75 -30.46 4.09
C ASP A 282 -9.29 -30.64 4.54
N GLN A 283 -8.85 -31.88 4.75
CA GLN A 283 -7.51 -32.23 5.21
C GLN A 283 -6.39 -31.61 4.38
N LYS A 284 -6.57 -31.40 3.07
CA LYS A 284 -5.53 -30.81 2.22
C LYS A 284 -5.13 -29.39 2.62
N PHE A 285 -6.03 -28.64 3.28
CA PHE A 285 -5.79 -27.26 3.69
C PHE A 285 -5.25 -27.12 5.11
N PHE A 286 -5.21 -28.20 5.89
CA PHE A 286 -4.79 -28.17 7.29
C PHE A 286 -3.62 -29.12 7.56
N GLN A 287 -2.88 -28.81 8.61
CA GLN A 287 -1.90 -29.74 9.17
C GLN A 287 -2.61 -30.89 9.90
N SER A 288 -1.84 -31.87 10.36
CA SER A 288 -2.35 -33.04 11.10
C SER A 288 -3.07 -32.67 12.40
N ASP A 289 -2.80 -31.49 12.97
CA ASP A 289 -3.53 -30.96 14.13
C ASP A 289 -4.94 -30.47 13.81
N GLY A 290 -5.30 -30.35 12.53
CA GLY A 290 -6.63 -29.94 12.09
C GLY A 290 -7.00 -28.48 12.41
N VAL A 291 -6.04 -27.65 12.80
CA VAL A 291 -6.22 -26.25 13.20
C VAL A 291 -5.37 -25.32 12.35
N HIS A 292 -4.08 -25.62 12.19
CA HIS A 292 -3.17 -24.78 11.41
C HIS A 292 -3.25 -25.12 9.93
N LEU A 293 -3.00 -24.12 9.09
CA LEU A 293 -3.02 -24.32 7.64
C LEU A 293 -1.82 -25.14 7.18
N SER A 294 -2.05 -26.03 6.21
CA SER A 294 -1.01 -26.71 5.44
C SER A 294 -0.24 -25.71 4.57
N SER A 295 0.78 -26.16 3.84
CA SER A 295 1.46 -25.31 2.84
C SER A 295 0.45 -24.77 1.81
N LEU A 296 -0.40 -25.62 1.24
CA LEU A 296 -1.46 -25.22 0.31
C LEU A 296 -2.47 -24.25 0.96
N GLY A 297 -2.87 -24.52 2.21
CA GLY A 297 -3.78 -23.65 2.95
C GLY A 297 -3.19 -22.24 3.16
N ASN A 298 -1.91 -22.14 3.51
CA ASN A 298 -1.22 -20.86 3.68
C ASN A 298 -1.09 -20.11 2.35
N GLU A 299 -0.75 -20.80 1.26
CA GLU A 299 -0.68 -20.20 -0.09
C GLU A 299 -2.01 -19.58 -0.50
N LEU A 300 -3.13 -20.31 -0.33
CA LEU A 300 -4.46 -19.78 -0.62
C LEU A 300 -4.82 -18.58 0.27
N TRP A 301 -4.55 -18.67 1.58
CA TRP A 301 -4.84 -17.58 2.51
C TRP A 301 -4.06 -16.30 2.14
N LEU A 302 -2.79 -16.44 1.75
CA LEU A 302 -1.93 -15.34 1.31
C LEU A 302 -2.38 -14.77 -0.04
N ASN A 303 -2.81 -15.60 -0.99
CA ASN A 303 -3.34 -15.14 -2.28
C ASN A 303 -4.62 -14.31 -2.08
N ILE A 304 -5.53 -14.79 -1.23
CA ILE A 304 -6.76 -14.07 -0.89
C ILE A 304 -6.43 -12.75 -0.18
N LEU A 305 -5.50 -12.76 0.78
CA LEU A 305 -5.07 -11.55 1.47
C LEU A 305 -4.44 -10.54 0.51
N GLN A 306 -3.55 -11.00 -0.38
CA GLN A 306 -2.90 -10.16 -1.38
C GLN A 306 -3.93 -9.49 -2.29
N GLY A 307 -4.84 -10.25 -2.89
CA GLY A 307 -5.87 -9.72 -3.78
C GLY A 307 -6.81 -8.75 -3.08
N ALA A 308 -7.23 -9.06 -1.85
CA ALA A 308 -8.07 -8.17 -1.06
C ALA A 308 -7.36 -6.85 -0.73
N MET A 309 -6.11 -6.91 -0.28
CA MET A 309 -5.34 -5.73 0.07
C MET A 309 -5.02 -4.86 -1.15
N GLU A 310 -4.68 -5.46 -2.29
CA GLU A 310 -4.54 -4.73 -3.55
C GLU A 310 -5.80 -3.91 -3.87
N HIS A 311 -6.96 -4.55 -3.79
CA HIS A 311 -8.24 -3.88 -4.04
C HIS A 311 -8.50 -2.74 -3.05
N PHE A 312 -8.27 -2.95 -1.76
CA PHE A 312 -8.52 -1.93 -0.73
C PHE A 312 -7.57 -0.73 -0.87
N ILE A 313 -6.31 -0.96 -1.20
CA ILE A 313 -5.31 0.08 -1.40
C ILE A 313 -5.67 0.93 -2.62
N GLN A 314 -6.00 0.30 -3.75
CA GLN A 314 -6.40 1.03 -4.96
C GLN A 314 -7.69 1.82 -4.76
N LYS A 315 -8.63 1.32 -3.96
CA LYS A 315 -9.87 2.05 -3.62
C LYS A 315 -9.60 3.30 -2.78
N LYS A 316 -8.56 3.29 -1.92
CA LYS A 316 -8.12 4.48 -1.18
C LYS A 316 -7.76 5.61 -2.14
N ASP A 317 -6.96 5.30 -3.16
CA ASP A 317 -6.46 6.28 -4.13
C ASP A 317 -7.60 6.95 -4.90
N CYS A 318 -8.63 6.19 -5.30
CA CYS A 318 -9.81 6.76 -5.97
C CYS A 318 -10.68 7.65 -5.07
N ALA A 319 -10.73 7.38 -3.76
CA ALA A 319 -11.52 8.17 -2.82
C ALA A 319 -10.84 9.50 -2.45
N SER A 320 -9.51 9.58 -2.53
CA SER A 320 -8.75 10.83 -2.33
C SER A 320 -8.77 11.77 -3.55
N THR A 321 -9.17 11.29 -4.73
CA THR A 321 -9.14 12.08 -5.98
C THR A 321 -10.44 12.82 -6.31
N PHE A 322 -11.49 12.69 -5.47
CA PHE A 322 -12.72 13.45 -5.62
C PHE A 322 -13.14 14.04 -4.26
N PRO A 323 -12.91 15.33 -4.01
CA PRO A 323 -13.72 16.06 -3.05
C PRO A 323 -15.14 16.18 -3.64
N CYS A 324 -16.16 15.90 -2.84
CA CYS A 324 -17.54 16.27 -3.16
C CYS A 324 -17.68 17.78 -3.36
#